data_AF-A0A3L6J8V0-F1
#
_entry.id   AF-A0A3L6J8V0-F1
#
_cell.length_a   1.000
_cell.length_b   1.000
_cell.length_c   1.000
_cell.angle_alpha   90.00
_cell.angle_beta   90.00
_cell.angle_gamma   90.00
#
_symmetry.space_group_name_H-M   'P 1'
#
loop_
_entity.id
_entity.type
_entity.pdbx_description
1 polymer ?
#
loop_
_entity_poly.entity_id
_entity_poly.type
_entity_poly.pdbx_seq_one_letter_code
_entity_poly.pdbx_strand_id
1 'polypeptide(L)'
;MHPDITWAGGMYTKEREEDIPIGEQAEVDSQLRGNTLVVYWYMLRSNKPLGAREIQRAVGLSSSSLALHHLNKLIELGLVGKDKEGAYVVTRRVNAGLLGFFIGTGRLLLPRFVLYAVFFTGVLISSLLVFFSRFDAVLVTLLVSLAVATLIFWFETVKMWKAQPL
;
A
#
# COMPACT_ATOMS: atom_id res chain seq x y z
N MET A 1 11.19 -16.97 46.52
CA MET A 1 10.09 -16.15 47.05
C MET A 1 9.92 -14.99 46.07
N HIS A 2 8.89 -15.05 45.23
CA HIS A 2 8.37 -13.89 44.47
C HIS A 2 7.10 -13.43 45.23
N PRO A 3 6.71 -12.16 45.24
CA PRO A 3 6.27 -11.33 44.09
C PRO A 3 7.07 -10.00 44.08
N ASP A 4 6.86 -8.95 43.28
CA ASP A 4 5.66 -8.32 42.71
C ASP A 4 6.00 -7.46 41.47
N ILE A 5 4.97 -7.24 40.65
CA ILE A 5 4.99 -6.68 39.29
C ILE A 5 4.27 -5.32 39.34
N THR A 6 4.84 -4.26 38.76
CA THR A 6 4.07 -3.18 38.13
C THR A 6 4.78 -2.61 36.90
N TRP A 7 4.04 -2.52 35.81
CA TRP A 7 4.45 -2.21 34.44
C TRP A 7 4.38 -0.71 34.09
N ALA A 8 5.02 -0.39 32.96
CA ALA A 8 4.55 0.49 31.88
C ALA A 8 5.00 1.96 31.85
N GLY A 9 5.68 2.29 30.75
CA GLY A 9 5.71 3.65 30.20
C GLY A 9 7.08 4.09 29.69
N GLY A 10 7.60 3.51 28.59
CA GLY A 10 8.75 4.16 27.95
C GLY A 10 9.50 3.42 26.83
N MET A 11 9.36 2.11 26.66
CA MET A 11 10.30 1.34 25.83
C MET A 11 9.65 0.56 24.68
N TYR A 12 8.82 1.19 23.84
CA TYR A 12 8.25 0.48 22.67
C TYR A 12 8.12 1.26 21.35
N THR A 13 8.69 2.46 21.19
CA THR A 13 8.42 3.27 19.98
C THR A 13 9.61 4.03 19.40
N LYS A 14 10.77 3.39 19.16
CA LYS A 14 11.81 4.08 18.35
C LYS A 14 12.78 3.26 17.50
N GLU A 15 12.80 1.93 17.57
CA GLU A 15 13.79 1.12 16.85
C GLU A 15 13.29 0.49 15.53
N ARG A 16 12.11 0.86 15.04
CA ARG A 16 11.51 0.23 13.84
C ARG A 16 11.49 1.14 12.62
N GLU A 17 12.62 1.74 12.30
CA GLU A 17 12.84 2.47 11.03
C GLU A 17 14.32 2.38 10.64
N GLU A 18 14.86 1.17 10.60
CA GLU A 18 16.09 0.89 9.86
C GLU A 18 15.75 1.03 8.36
N ASP A 19 16.08 2.19 7.80
CA ASP A 19 16.02 2.44 6.37
C ASP A 19 17.03 1.52 5.68
N ILE A 20 16.49 0.56 4.94
CA ILE A 20 17.28 -0.34 4.12
C ILE A 20 18.01 0.49 3.04
N PRO A 21 19.30 0.22 2.79
CA PRO A 21 20.02 0.86 1.69
C PRO A 21 19.22 0.69 0.40
N ILE A 22 18.96 1.79 -0.32
CA ILE A 22 18.04 1.88 -1.48
C ILE A 22 18.20 0.71 -2.48
N GLY A 23 19.41 0.15 -2.62
CA GLY A 23 19.70 -1.02 -3.45
C GLY A 23 18.99 -2.32 -3.02
N GLU A 24 18.94 -2.63 -1.72
CA GLU A 24 18.31 -3.86 -1.20
C GLU A 24 16.78 -3.77 -1.27
N GLN A 25 16.21 -2.57 -1.13
CA GLN A 25 14.77 -2.33 -1.35
C GLN A 25 14.36 -2.63 -2.80
N ALA A 26 15.14 -2.14 -3.77
CA ALA A 26 14.88 -2.37 -5.20
C ALA A 26 15.01 -3.86 -5.57
N GLU A 27 15.92 -4.58 -4.92
CA GLU A 27 16.08 -6.02 -5.10
C GLU A 27 14.84 -6.79 -4.60
N VAL A 28 14.38 -6.51 -3.38
CA VAL A 28 13.15 -7.10 -2.81
C VAL A 28 11.94 -6.85 -3.71
N ASP A 29 11.80 -5.63 -4.23
CA ASP A 29 10.71 -5.25 -5.14
C ASP A 29 10.75 -6.02 -6.46
N SER A 30 11.95 -6.25 -6.99
CA SER A 30 12.13 -7.00 -8.23
C SER A 30 11.72 -8.47 -8.08
N GLN A 31 11.93 -9.05 -6.90
CA GLN A 31 11.66 -10.45 -6.58
C GLN A 31 10.20 -10.72 -6.20
N LEU A 32 9.45 -9.69 -5.79
CA LEU A 32 8.06 -9.74 -5.35
C LEU A 32 7.07 -9.69 -6.53
N ARG A 33 6.94 -10.81 -7.26
CA ARG A 33 6.06 -10.92 -8.44
C ARG A 33 5.10 -12.12 -8.37
N GLY A 34 4.04 -12.07 -9.18
CA GLY A 34 3.07 -13.15 -9.34
C GLY A 34 2.33 -13.50 -8.05
N ASN A 35 2.04 -14.79 -7.83
CA ASN A 35 1.31 -15.28 -6.65
C ASN A 35 1.94 -14.87 -5.31
N THR A 36 3.27 -14.70 -5.26
CA THR A 36 3.98 -14.23 -4.06
C THR A 36 3.53 -12.84 -3.64
N LEU A 37 3.33 -11.95 -4.63
CA LEU A 37 2.83 -10.59 -4.40
C LEU A 37 1.37 -10.62 -3.91
N VAL A 38 0.53 -11.48 -4.50
CA VAL A 38 -0.88 -11.62 -4.11
C VAL A 38 -1.01 -12.10 -2.66
N VAL A 39 -0.20 -13.11 -2.28
CA VAL A 39 -0.14 -13.60 -0.89
C VAL A 39 0.28 -12.50 0.07
N TYR A 40 1.36 -11.77 -0.23
CA TYR A 40 1.83 -10.67 0.60
C TYR A 40 0.77 -9.56 0.74
N TRP A 41 0.11 -9.19 -0.36
CA TRP A 41 -0.98 -8.21 -0.36
C TRP A 41 -2.16 -8.62 0.52
N TYR A 42 -2.59 -9.88 0.44
CA TYR A 42 -3.66 -10.41 1.28
C TYR A 42 -3.29 -10.34 2.77
N MET A 43 -2.05 -10.71 3.11
CA MET A 43 -1.56 -10.63 4.49
C MET A 43 -1.50 -9.18 4.99
N LEU A 44 -1.01 -8.26 4.17
CA LEU A 44 -0.90 -6.83 4.47
C LEU A 44 -2.27 -6.21 4.78
N ARG A 45 -3.31 -6.63 4.04
CA ARG A 45 -4.69 -6.16 4.20
C ARG A 45 -5.39 -6.79 5.40
N SER A 46 -5.10 -8.05 5.71
CA SER A 46 -5.72 -8.77 6.82
C SER A 46 -5.23 -8.27 8.19
N ASN A 47 -3.97 -7.80 8.25
CA ASN A 47 -3.36 -7.20 9.45
C ASN A 47 -3.54 -8.04 10.74
N LYS A 48 -3.57 -9.36 10.60
CA LYS A 48 -3.71 -10.35 11.67
C LYS A 48 -2.80 -11.55 11.36
N PRO A 49 -2.43 -12.38 12.36
CA PRO A 49 -1.78 -13.65 12.11
C PRO A 49 -2.64 -14.55 11.22
N LEU A 50 -2.03 -15.19 10.23
CA LEU A 50 -2.73 -16.02 9.24
C LEU A 50 -2.10 -17.40 9.13
N GLY A 51 -2.93 -18.43 8.98
CA GLY A 51 -2.48 -19.79 8.70
C GLY A 51 -2.24 -20.04 7.20
N ALA A 52 -1.34 -20.98 6.86
CA ALA A 52 -1.07 -21.33 5.45
C ALA A 52 -2.31 -21.80 4.68
N ARG A 53 -3.22 -22.55 5.33
CA ARG A 53 -4.50 -22.99 4.75
C ARG A 53 -5.50 -21.85 4.58
N GLU A 54 -5.51 -20.89 5.50
CA GLU A 54 -6.36 -19.69 5.40
C GLU A 54 -5.94 -18.85 4.18
N ILE A 55 -4.63 -18.63 4.03
CA ILE A 55 -4.05 -17.91 2.89
C ILE A 55 -4.33 -18.65 1.57
N GLN A 56 -4.12 -19.97 1.54
CA GLN A 56 -4.39 -20.79 0.36
C GLN A 56 -5.84 -20.63 -0.13
N ARG A 57 -6.81 -20.70 0.77
CA ARG A 57 -8.24 -20.55 0.45
C ARG A 57 -8.59 -19.13 0.02
N ALA A 58 -8.05 -18.13 0.71
CA ALA A 58 -8.37 -16.73 0.43
C ALA A 58 -7.80 -16.24 -0.90
N VAL A 59 -6.60 -16.70 -1.27
CA VAL A 59 -5.91 -16.31 -2.52
C VAL A 59 -6.24 -17.27 -3.67
N GLY A 60 -6.91 -18.39 -3.42
CA GLY A 60 -7.29 -19.35 -4.46
C GLY A 60 -6.11 -20.17 -5.01
N LEU A 61 -5.09 -20.43 -4.19
CA LEU A 61 -3.93 -21.22 -4.60
C LEU A 61 -4.29 -22.70 -4.75
N SER A 62 -3.69 -23.36 -5.74
CA SER A 62 -3.99 -24.74 -6.13
C SER A 62 -3.69 -25.78 -5.03
N SER A 63 -2.80 -25.47 -4.08
CA SER A 63 -2.47 -26.37 -2.98
C SER A 63 -1.94 -25.62 -1.76
N SER A 64 -2.06 -26.24 -0.58
CA SER A 64 -1.49 -25.70 0.67
C SER A 64 0.04 -25.64 0.63
N SER A 65 0.68 -26.53 -0.12
CA SER A 65 2.13 -26.54 -0.30
C SER A 65 2.61 -25.36 -1.15
N LEU A 66 1.81 -24.97 -2.16
CA LEU A 66 2.11 -23.78 -2.97
C LEU A 66 2.04 -22.50 -2.13
N ALA A 67 1.07 -22.40 -1.22
CA ALA A 67 1.01 -21.30 -0.25
C ALA A 67 2.25 -21.27 0.66
N LEU A 68 2.68 -22.42 1.18
CA LEU A 68 3.90 -22.53 1.98
C LEU A 68 5.16 -22.12 1.20
N HIS A 69 5.26 -22.49 -0.07
CA HIS A 69 6.37 -22.07 -0.93
C HIS A 69 6.46 -20.54 -1.03
N HIS A 70 5.34 -19.86 -1.32
CA HIS A 70 5.31 -18.39 -1.37
C HIS A 70 5.57 -17.75 -0.01
N LEU A 71 5.06 -18.33 1.09
CA LEU A 71 5.32 -17.86 2.45
C LEU A 71 6.79 -17.97 2.85
N ASN A 72 7.45 -19.08 2.50
CA ASN A 72 8.88 -19.25 2.75
C ASN A 72 9.68 -18.23 1.96
N LYS A 73 9.35 -18.00 0.68
CA LYS A 73 9.98 -16.92 -0.11
C LYS A 73 9.78 -15.54 0.52
N LEU A 74 8.61 -15.25 1.10
CA LEU A 74 8.35 -14.00 1.81
C LEU A 74 9.14 -13.88 3.13
N ILE A 75 9.43 -15.00 3.79
CA ILE A 75 10.31 -15.05 4.97
C ILE A 75 11.77 -14.80 4.56
N GLU A 76 12.23 -15.42 3.47
CA GLU A 76 13.57 -15.20 2.91
C GLU A 76 13.80 -13.74 2.53
N LEU A 77 12.77 -13.07 2.00
CA LEU A 77 12.77 -11.63 1.72
C LEU A 77 12.62 -10.74 2.97
N GLY A 78 12.48 -11.31 4.17
CA GLY A 78 12.31 -10.58 5.42
C GLY A 78 10.96 -9.89 5.60
N LEU A 79 9.96 -10.23 4.79
CA LEU A 79 8.66 -9.52 4.74
C LEU A 79 7.65 -10.10 5.71
N VAL A 80 7.76 -11.40 5.96
CA VAL A 80 6.85 -12.18 6.79
C VAL A 80 7.69 -12.93 7.83
N GLY A 81 7.15 -13.04 9.04
CA GLY A 81 7.69 -13.86 10.13
C GLY A 81 6.64 -14.85 10.64
N LYS A 82 7.06 -15.70 11.59
CA LYS A 82 6.15 -16.56 12.34
C LYS A 82 5.99 -16.04 13.76
N ASP A 83 4.78 -16.07 14.29
CA ASP A 83 4.51 -15.81 15.69
C ASP A 83 4.79 -17.06 16.57
N LYS A 84 4.55 -16.93 17.87
CA LYS A 84 4.77 -18.00 18.86
C LYS A 84 3.84 -19.20 18.66
N GLU A 85 2.73 -19.03 17.95
CA GLU A 85 1.72 -20.04 17.67
C GLU A 85 1.96 -20.71 16.30
N GLY A 86 2.99 -20.25 15.56
CA GLY A 86 3.34 -20.75 14.24
C GLY A 86 2.51 -20.15 13.10
N ALA A 87 1.68 -19.13 13.37
CA ALA A 87 0.97 -18.38 12.35
C ALA A 87 1.88 -17.33 11.71
N TYR A 88 1.57 -16.97 10.47
CA TYR A 88 2.38 -16.06 9.68
C TYR A 88 1.92 -14.60 9.89
N VAL A 89 2.85 -13.71 10.18
CA VAL A 89 2.63 -12.29 10.44
C VAL A 89 3.50 -11.43 9.54
N VAL A 90 3.00 -10.27 9.09
CA VAL A 90 3.81 -9.32 8.31
C VAL A 90 4.76 -8.59 9.26
N THR A 91 6.06 -8.84 9.14
CA THR A 91 7.09 -8.26 10.00
C THR A 91 7.56 -6.91 9.47
N ARG A 92 7.64 -6.78 8.14
CA ARG A 92 8.18 -5.61 7.47
C ARG A 92 7.23 -5.16 6.36
N ARG A 93 6.90 -3.86 6.35
CA ARG A 93 6.19 -3.24 5.24
C ARG A 93 7.22 -2.67 4.28
N VAL A 94 7.59 -3.42 3.26
CA VAL A 94 8.28 -2.83 2.11
C VAL A 94 7.29 -1.90 1.45
N ASN A 95 7.65 -0.62 1.37
CA ASN A 95 7.08 0.28 0.38
C ASN A 95 7.60 -0.16 -1.00
N ALA A 96 7.24 -1.37 -1.42
CA ALA A 96 7.55 -1.80 -2.77
C ALA A 96 6.99 -0.75 -3.70
N GLY A 97 7.73 -0.28 -4.70
CA GLY A 97 7.53 1.00 -5.42
C GLY A 97 6.15 1.33 -6.00
N LEU A 98 5.11 0.55 -5.71
CA LEU A 98 3.68 0.86 -5.87
C LEU A 98 2.91 0.93 -4.54
N LEU A 99 3.26 0.15 -3.50
CA LEU A 99 2.68 0.16 -2.14
C LEU A 99 2.96 1.46 -1.39
N GLY A 100 4.15 2.06 -1.57
CA GLY A 100 4.48 3.37 -0.97
C GLY A 100 3.65 4.53 -1.52
N PHE A 101 2.88 4.30 -2.59
CA PHE A 101 1.94 5.27 -3.14
C PHE A 101 0.52 5.10 -2.62
N PHE A 102 0.24 4.16 -1.71
CA PHE A 102 -1.07 4.02 -1.10
C PHE A 102 -1.04 4.52 0.35
N ILE A 103 -1.79 5.58 0.62
CA ILE A 103 -1.99 6.11 1.96
C ILE A 103 -3.32 5.53 2.47
N GLY A 104 -3.28 4.73 3.53
CA GLY A 104 -4.48 4.20 4.18
C GLY A 104 -4.26 2.90 4.97
N THR A 105 -5.06 2.71 6.02
CA THR A 105 -5.12 1.46 6.79
C THR A 105 -6.53 0.87 6.63
N GLY A 106 -6.70 -0.19 5.83
CA GLY A 106 -8.00 -0.89 5.69
C GLY A 106 -8.38 -1.34 4.27
N ARG A 107 -9.70 -1.44 4.00
CA ARG A 107 -10.33 -1.90 2.74
C ARG A 107 -10.22 -0.90 1.57
N LEU A 108 -9.87 0.36 1.88
CA LEU A 108 -9.70 1.46 0.94
C LEU A 108 -8.24 1.93 1.01
N LEU A 109 -7.39 1.34 0.17
CA LEU A 109 -6.05 1.86 -0.06
C LEU A 109 -6.21 2.99 -1.07
N LEU A 110 -6.10 4.24 -0.62
CA LEU A 110 -6.16 5.38 -1.53
C LEU A 110 -4.79 5.59 -2.17
N PRO A 111 -4.68 5.51 -3.51
CA PRO A 111 -3.52 6.03 -4.21
C PRO A 111 -3.31 7.48 -3.77
N ARG A 112 -2.08 7.90 -3.46
CA ARG A 112 -1.75 9.28 -3.07
C ARG A 112 -2.29 10.31 -4.06
N PHE A 113 -2.43 9.88 -5.32
CA PHE A 113 -2.96 10.67 -6.42
C PHE A 113 -4.44 11.04 -6.29
N VAL A 114 -5.24 10.32 -5.49
CA VAL A 114 -6.65 10.69 -5.24
C VAL A 114 -6.73 12.04 -4.53
N LEU A 115 -5.86 12.29 -3.55
CA LEU A 115 -5.81 13.57 -2.84
C LEU A 115 -5.53 14.72 -3.80
N TYR A 116 -4.54 14.55 -4.69
CA TYR A 116 -4.20 15.53 -5.73
C TYR A 116 -5.33 15.71 -6.73
N ALA A 117 -5.93 14.62 -7.21
CA ALA A 117 -7.05 14.66 -8.16
C ALA A 117 -8.23 15.45 -7.58
N VAL A 118 -8.60 15.19 -6.32
CA VAL A 118 -9.67 15.92 -5.62
C VAL A 118 -9.33 17.41 -5.47
N PHE A 119 -8.10 17.72 -5.05
CA PHE A 119 -7.65 19.11 -4.92
C PHE A 119 -7.73 19.86 -6.26
N PHE A 120 -7.19 19.28 -7.33
CA PHE A 120 -7.22 19.89 -8.67
C PHE A 120 -8.65 20.01 -9.22
N THR A 121 -9.53 19.02 -8.99
CA THR A 121 -10.95 19.16 -9.35
C THR A 121 -11.63 20.28 -8.58
N GLY A 122 -11.30 20.46 -7.30
CA GLY A 122 -11.85 21.54 -6.48
C GLY A 122 -11.43 22.92 -7.01
N VAL A 123 -10.14 23.09 -7.34
CA VAL A 123 -9.62 24.32 -7.95
C VAL A 123 -10.25 24.57 -9.32
N LEU A 124 -10.44 23.54 -10.15
CA LEU A 124 -11.08 23.65 -11.45
C LEU A 124 -12.53 24.13 -11.33
N ILE A 125 -13.32 23.47 -10.48
CA ILE A 125 -14.73 23.83 -10.25
C ILE A 125 -14.83 25.24 -9.67
N SER A 126 -14.01 25.57 -8.65
CA SER A 126 -13.98 26.91 -8.07
C SER A 126 -13.63 27.97 -9.12
N SER A 127 -12.69 27.68 -10.01
CA SER A 127 -12.29 28.61 -11.07
C SER A 127 -13.43 28.82 -12.08
N LEU A 128 -14.11 27.74 -12.48
CA LEU A 128 -15.30 27.81 -13.34
C LEU A 128 -16.43 28.63 -12.71
N LEU A 129 -16.67 28.49 -11.40
CA LEU A 129 -17.73 29.22 -10.70
C LEU A 129 -17.40 30.72 -10.53
N VAL A 130 -16.17 31.06 -10.15
CA VAL A 130 -15.75 32.44 -9.90
C VAL A 130 -15.65 33.24 -11.20
N PHE A 131 -15.19 32.60 -12.28
CA PHE A 131 -14.92 33.27 -13.54
C PHE A 131 -15.90 32.90 -14.66
N PHE A 132 -17.07 32.35 -14.32
CA PHE A 132 -18.07 31.88 -15.29
C PHE A 132 -18.46 32.92 -16.35
N SER A 133 -18.42 34.22 -16.01
CA SER A 133 -18.78 35.31 -16.91
C SER A 133 -17.60 36.03 -17.55
N ARG A 134 -16.36 35.58 -17.31
CA ARG A 134 -15.13 36.18 -17.85
C ARG A 134 -14.29 35.13 -18.55
N PHE A 135 -14.41 35.07 -19.87
CA PHE A 135 -13.57 34.24 -20.72
C PHE A 135 -12.57 35.12 -21.47
N ASP A 136 -11.36 35.24 -20.93
CA ASP A 136 -10.22 35.75 -21.67
C ASP A 136 -9.31 34.59 -22.11
N ALA A 137 -8.43 34.85 -23.07
CA ALA A 137 -7.56 33.80 -23.63
C ALA A 137 -6.64 33.17 -22.56
N VAL A 138 -6.26 33.95 -21.54
CA VAL A 138 -5.43 33.50 -20.43
C VAL A 138 -6.19 32.49 -19.58
N LEU A 139 -7.43 32.79 -19.18
CA LEU A 139 -8.26 31.91 -18.36
C LEU A 139 -8.67 30.65 -19.10
N VAL A 140 -8.96 30.74 -20.40
CA VAL A 140 -9.22 29.56 -21.23
C VAL A 140 -8.00 28.64 -21.27
N THR A 141 -6.80 29.20 -21.47
CA THR A 141 -5.55 28.42 -21.46
C THR A 141 -5.33 27.75 -20.09
N LEU A 142 -5.56 28.48 -19.00
CA LEU A 142 -5.40 27.99 -17.63
C LEU A 142 -6.39 26.84 -17.32
N LEU A 143 -7.65 27.00 -17.69
CA LEU A 143 -8.69 25.96 -17.53
C LEU A 143 -8.37 24.71 -18.34
N VAL A 144 -7.89 24.85 -19.58
CA VAL A 144 -7.49 23.71 -20.42
C VAL A 144 -6.32 22.97 -19.79
N SER A 145 -5.26 23.66 -19.38
CA SER A 145 -4.11 23.04 -18.70
C SER A 145 -4.51 22.32 -17.42
N LEU A 146 -5.41 22.93 -16.62
CA LEU A 146 -5.91 22.37 -15.37
C LEU A 146 -6.80 21.14 -15.61
N ALA A 147 -7.64 21.17 -16.64
CA ALA A 147 -8.45 20.02 -17.05
C ALA A 147 -7.57 18.85 -17.52
N VAL A 148 -6.54 19.11 -18.34
CA VAL A 148 -5.60 18.08 -18.79
C VAL A 148 -4.85 17.46 -17.60
N ALA A 149 -4.33 18.26 -16.67
CA ALA A 149 -3.67 17.76 -15.47
C ALA A 149 -4.61 16.88 -14.63
N THR A 150 -5.85 17.33 -14.43
CA THR A 150 -6.88 16.60 -13.68
C THR A 150 -7.18 15.24 -14.33
N LEU A 151 -7.31 15.19 -15.66
CA LEU A 151 -7.54 13.96 -16.41
C LEU A 151 -6.37 12.98 -16.27
N ILE A 152 -5.12 13.46 -16.36
CA ILE A 152 -3.93 12.63 -16.17
C ILE A 152 -3.91 12.01 -14.77
N PHE A 153 -4.20 12.79 -13.73
CA PHE A 153 -4.22 12.27 -12.36
C PHE A 153 -5.33 11.27 -12.11
N TRP A 154 -6.53 11.48 -12.67
CA TRP A 154 -7.62 10.50 -12.61
C TRP A 154 -7.28 9.23 -13.38
N PHE A 155 -6.63 9.35 -14.53
CA PHE A 155 -6.18 8.20 -15.31
C PHE A 155 -5.18 7.35 -14.54
N GLU A 156 -4.14 7.97 -13.95
CA GLU A 156 -3.16 7.25 -13.12
C GLU A 156 -3.81 6.64 -11.88
N THR A 157 -4.78 7.34 -11.26
CA THR A 157 -5.56 6.81 -10.13
C THR A 157 -6.31 5.53 -10.51
N VAL A 158 -7.06 5.56 -11.63
CA VAL A 158 -7.83 4.39 -12.10
C VAL A 158 -6.90 3.24 -12.50
N LYS A 159 -5.79 3.56 -13.17
CA LYS A 159 -4.76 2.57 -13.55
C LYS A 159 -4.17 1.90 -12.32
N MET A 160 -3.86 2.66 -11.26
CA MET A 160 -3.37 2.13 -9.99
C MET A 160 -4.40 1.26 -9.27
N TRP A 161 -5.68 1.63 -9.30
CA TRP A 161 -6.74 0.78 -8.73
C TRP A 161 -6.91 -0.54 -9.48
N LYS A 162 -6.79 -0.53 -10.82
CA LYS A 162 -6.80 -1.76 -11.63
C LYS A 162 -5.54 -2.61 -11.44
N ALA A 163 -4.43 -2.00 -11.06
CA ALA A 163 -3.18 -2.68 -10.77
C ALA A 163 -3.13 -3.30 -9.37
N GLN A 164 -4.15 -3.10 -8.52
CA GLN A 164 -4.26 -3.85 -7.28
C GLN A 164 -4.50 -5.32 -7.61
N PRO A 165 -3.58 -6.23 -7.25
CA PRO A 165 -3.80 -7.65 -7.43
C PRO A 165 -4.90 -8.07 -6.46
N LEU A 166 -6.11 -8.27 -7.01
CA LEU A 166 -7.14 -9.11 -6.40
C LEU A 166 -6.87 -10.56 -6.80
#